data_AF-A0AAD4D7E6-F1
#
_entry.id   AF-A0AAD4D7E6-F1
#
_cell.length_a   1.000
_cell.length_b   1.000
_cell.length_c   1.000
_cell.angle_alpha   90.00
_cell.angle_beta   90.00
_cell.angle_gamma   90.00
#
_symmetry.space_group_name_H-M   'P 1'
#
loop_
_entity.id
_entity.type
_entity.pdbx_description
1 polymer ?
#
loop_
_entity_poly.entity_id
_entity_poly.type
_entity_poly.pdbx_seq_one_letter_code
_entity_poly.pdbx_strand_id
1 'polypeptide(L)'
;MAAAEVLDTKGDNFTIPSKRSAPKTPFSTWFIRFLPAFIFASYVYSTRGPFQSRSCIAFGYNCRTFDPLQVQGIVDRSEYYGPVVDHYTHLFTTHEDLGGSLSVFVEGKPVIDLFAGSRDLEGRIPYDNRTLQQVYSSGKAVEGIVIARLVQKGLLDYDNKVSQYWPEFAQNGKENVRVVDLMVHESGVFHLDNDNWDLSWVSLQDKEAFSARLAKQRHFFGGDVQRAYQAVSRGWYLNEIVRRVDPQARTIGRIAKEELMVDYPDIELHYSHFDDDDDWETRLSPMVEYPVLKIIGRLFLHRFLQTNEYIGHPDIVPLHPLVGQLIRKWSISSKALTPRWAPFAKDFRTKEAHATESTSFSLKTNAHSLAKLMSMMANKGASIHPGQEPDLLTPKTYADATTYHSTRPCVITHDVMPLSRGGWIKERNFHGEGALKGVEVQGWGGAGGSLALWIEELDIGFSYVTNAFGAAEAVLGDFRGRALLEKVVYARKKELGLLA
;
A
#
# COMPACT_ATOMS: atom_id res chain seq x y z
N MET A 1 -74.42 -38.04 50.56
CA MET A 1 -73.85 -39.40 50.60
C MET A 1 -72.33 -39.25 50.50
N ALA A 2 -71.56 -39.94 51.37
CA ALA A 2 -70.09 -40.17 51.37
C ALA A 2 -69.14 -38.95 51.11
N ALA A 3 -68.19 -38.55 51.98
CA ALA A 3 -67.06 -39.28 52.61
C ALA A 3 -65.98 -39.72 51.59
N ALA A 4 -64.66 -39.58 51.79
CA ALA A 4 -63.82 -39.10 52.91
C ALA A 4 -62.48 -38.56 52.30
N GLU A 5 -61.83 -37.48 52.77
CA GLU A 5 -60.90 -37.34 53.93
C GLU A 5 -59.40 -37.58 53.59
N VAL A 6 -58.50 -37.10 54.48
CA VAL A 6 -57.01 -37.07 54.52
C VAL A 6 -56.39 -35.80 53.90
N LEU A 7 -55.50 -35.02 54.55
CA LEU A 7 -55.06 -34.78 55.97
C LEU A 7 -54.50 -33.31 56.02
N ASP A 8 -54.66 -32.49 57.07
CA ASP A 8 -53.80 -32.32 58.30
C ASP A 8 -52.43 -31.63 58.05
N THR A 9 -51.89 -30.65 58.81
CA THR A 9 -52.34 -29.81 59.95
C THR A 9 -51.53 -28.48 60.00
N LYS A 10 -51.87 -27.58 60.96
CA LYS A 10 -50.99 -26.68 61.77
C LYS A 10 -49.67 -26.20 61.10
N GLY A 11 -49.42 -24.92 60.90
CA GLY A 11 -49.59 -23.84 61.87
C GLY A 11 -48.30 -23.64 62.67
N ASP A 12 -47.55 -22.56 62.37
CA ASP A 12 -46.50 -22.04 63.25
C ASP A 12 -46.14 -20.59 62.89
N ASN A 13 -45.84 -19.78 63.91
CA ASN A 13 -45.38 -18.40 63.73
C ASN A 13 -43.91 -18.41 63.29
N PHE A 14 -43.62 -18.00 62.05
CA PHE A 14 -42.25 -17.70 61.62
C PHE A 14 -42.05 -16.23 61.29
N THR A 15 -41.17 -15.61 62.06
CA THR A 15 -40.63 -14.26 61.83
C THR A 15 -39.94 -14.19 60.48
N ILE A 16 -40.36 -13.24 59.64
CA ILE A 16 -39.74 -13.00 58.33
C ILE A 16 -38.28 -12.55 58.55
N PRO A 17 -37.27 -13.29 58.03
CA PRO A 17 -35.89 -12.83 58.12
C PRO A 17 -35.70 -11.55 57.31
N SER A 18 -35.10 -10.53 57.92
CA SER A 18 -34.68 -9.33 57.21
C SER A 18 -33.81 -9.72 56.02
N LYS A 19 -34.19 -9.32 54.79
CA LYS A 19 -33.36 -9.53 53.61
C LYS A 19 -31.99 -8.91 53.85
N ARG A 20 -30.96 -9.74 54.10
CA ARG A 20 -29.57 -9.31 54.00
C ARG A 20 -29.38 -8.78 52.58
N SER A 21 -29.15 -7.49 52.44
CA SER A 21 -28.67 -6.91 51.21
C SER A 21 -27.37 -7.62 50.84
N ALA A 22 -27.33 -8.26 49.67
CA ALA A 22 -26.06 -8.63 49.08
C ALA A 22 -25.22 -7.34 48.99
N PRO A 23 -23.95 -7.35 49.42
CA PRO A 23 -23.14 -6.15 49.37
C PRO A 23 -23.02 -5.71 47.92
N LYS A 24 -23.62 -4.57 47.58
CA LYS A 24 -23.32 -3.86 46.34
C LYS A 24 -21.84 -3.50 46.41
N THR A 25 -20.99 -4.29 45.76
CA THR A 25 -19.61 -3.88 45.49
C THR A 25 -19.70 -2.55 44.74
N PRO A 26 -19.28 -1.42 45.34
CA PRO A 26 -19.48 -0.14 44.71
C PRO A 26 -18.57 -0.09 43.49
N PHE A 27 -19.10 0.36 42.36
CA PHE A 27 -18.38 0.43 41.08
C PHE A 27 -17.02 1.16 41.22
N SER A 28 -16.92 2.07 42.20
CA SER A 28 -15.70 2.79 42.59
C SER A 28 -14.57 1.92 43.13
N THR A 29 -14.81 0.83 43.90
CA THR A 29 -13.71 0.00 44.42
C THR A 29 -13.08 -0.87 43.35
N TRP A 30 -13.81 -1.19 42.28
CA TRP A 30 -13.25 -1.84 41.10
C TRP A 30 -12.37 -0.86 40.33
N PHE A 31 -12.89 0.35 40.04
CA PHE A 31 -12.16 1.39 39.32
C PHE A 31 -10.84 1.78 40.00
N ILE A 32 -10.84 1.98 41.33
CA ILE A 32 -9.63 2.33 42.09
C ILE A 32 -8.60 1.20 42.08
N ARG A 33 -9.02 -0.07 42.11
CA ARG A 33 -8.10 -1.23 42.07
C ARG A 33 -7.40 -1.41 40.73
N PHE A 34 -8.06 -1.07 39.62
CA PHE A 34 -7.49 -1.17 38.28
C PHE A 34 -6.84 0.13 37.78
N LEU A 35 -7.03 1.26 38.47
CA LEU A 35 -6.46 2.55 38.08
C LEU A 35 -4.93 2.54 37.89
N PRO A 36 -4.09 1.91 38.75
CA PRO A 36 -2.64 1.85 38.51
C PRO A 36 -2.28 1.04 37.26
N ALA A 37 -2.99 -0.07 37.01
CA ALA A 37 -2.80 -0.89 35.81
C ALA A 37 -3.27 -0.16 34.54
N PHE A 38 -4.37 0.60 34.62
CA PHE A 38 -4.85 1.44 33.53
C PHE A 38 -3.90 2.61 33.23
N ILE A 39 -3.35 3.27 34.26
CA ILE A 39 -2.33 4.32 34.10
C ILE A 39 -1.06 3.72 33.47
N PHE A 40 -0.58 2.57 33.94
CA PHE A 40 0.60 1.92 33.37
C PHE A 40 0.37 1.48 31.91
N ALA A 41 -0.76 0.83 31.61
CA ALA A 41 -1.11 0.44 30.24
C ALA A 41 -1.27 1.65 29.32
N SER A 42 -1.89 2.74 29.80
CA SER A 42 -1.98 4.00 29.08
C SER A 42 -0.61 4.61 28.85
N TYR A 43 0.27 4.61 29.85
CA TYR A 43 1.65 5.13 29.74
C TYR A 43 2.48 4.32 28.72
N VAL A 44 2.47 2.99 28.80
CA VAL A 44 3.17 2.13 27.83
C VAL A 44 2.62 2.35 26.42
N TYR A 45 1.29 2.42 26.27
CA TYR A 45 0.65 2.81 25.01
C TYR A 45 1.12 4.18 24.49
N SER A 46 1.25 5.15 25.39
CA SER A 46 1.57 6.57 25.11
C SER A 46 3.07 6.87 25.03
N THR A 47 3.96 5.89 25.11
CA THR A 47 5.42 6.14 25.11
C THR A 47 6.21 5.22 24.20
N ARG A 48 5.52 4.32 23.48
CA ARG A 48 6.12 3.30 22.62
C ARG A 48 5.52 3.37 21.23
N GLY A 49 6.36 3.38 20.20
CA GLY A 49 5.88 3.32 18.82
C GLY A 49 5.17 2.01 18.49
N PRO A 50 4.41 1.97 17.38
CA PRO A 50 3.59 0.83 17.01
C PRO A 50 4.36 -0.45 16.67
N PHE A 51 5.56 -0.38 16.07
CA PHE A 51 6.25 -1.57 15.59
C PHE A 51 7.28 -2.09 16.59
N GLN A 52 6.77 -2.64 17.69
CA GLN A 52 7.55 -3.28 18.74
C GLN A 52 7.00 -4.67 19.09
N SER A 53 7.80 -5.46 19.81
CA SER A 53 7.40 -6.78 20.30
C SER A 53 6.07 -6.72 21.07
N ARG A 54 5.24 -7.76 20.94
CA ARG A 54 3.91 -7.80 21.59
C ARG A 54 4.01 -7.69 23.12
N SER A 55 5.06 -8.24 23.73
CA SER A 55 5.34 -8.11 25.16
C SER A 55 5.69 -6.68 25.57
N CYS A 56 6.34 -5.92 24.69
CA CYS A 56 6.65 -4.51 24.95
C CYS A 56 5.38 -3.66 24.91
N ILE A 57 4.58 -3.81 23.85
CA ILE A 57 3.32 -3.05 23.69
C ILE A 57 2.33 -3.36 24.82
N ALA A 58 2.24 -4.62 25.26
CA ALA A 58 1.29 -5.03 26.29
C ALA A 58 1.77 -4.76 27.73
N PHE A 59 3.07 -4.87 28.00
CA PHE A 59 3.59 -4.95 29.38
C PHE A 59 4.90 -4.19 29.62
N GLY A 60 5.52 -3.57 28.60
CA GLY A 60 6.84 -2.94 28.71
C GLY A 60 8.03 -3.91 28.78
N TYR A 61 7.82 -5.23 28.56
CA TYR A 61 8.87 -6.25 28.63
C TYR A 61 9.46 -6.58 27.26
N ASN A 62 10.78 -6.81 27.20
CA ASN A 62 11.53 -7.04 25.96
C ASN A 62 11.28 -5.95 24.90
N CYS A 63 11.20 -4.70 25.37
CA CYS A 63 11.25 -3.51 24.52
C CYS A 63 12.67 -3.33 23.98
N ARG A 64 12.95 -3.92 22.81
CA ARG A 64 14.16 -3.59 22.06
C ARG A 64 14.03 -2.18 21.50
N THR A 65 14.99 -1.33 21.83
CA THR A 65 15.41 -0.20 21.01
C THR A 65 16.36 -0.73 19.93
N PHE A 66 16.37 -0.08 18.76
CA PHE A 66 17.49 -0.23 17.84
C PHE A 66 18.66 0.60 18.38
N ASP A 67 19.49 0.00 19.23
CA ASP A 67 20.63 0.68 19.86
C ASP A 67 21.89 -0.21 19.83
N PRO A 68 22.92 0.15 19.03
CA PRO A 68 22.88 1.20 18.01
C PRO A 68 22.03 0.76 16.79
N LEU A 69 21.15 1.65 16.31
CA LEU A 69 20.51 1.49 15.01
C LEU A 69 21.58 1.59 13.91
N GLN A 70 21.70 0.54 13.09
CA GLN A 70 22.58 0.54 11.93
C GLN A 70 21.81 0.94 10.67
N VAL A 71 21.76 2.25 10.42
CA VAL A 71 21.41 2.76 9.09
C VAL A 71 22.63 2.54 8.19
N GLN A 72 22.43 1.82 7.09
CA GLN A 72 23.48 1.40 6.17
C GLN A 72 23.15 1.80 4.74
N GLY A 73 24.17 1.94 3.91
CA GLY A 73 24.05 2.32 2.50
C GLY A 73 24.85 3.57 2.15
N ILE A 74 24.39 4.31 1.15
CA ILE A 74 25.08 5.47 0.57
C ILE A 74 24.32 6.77 0.88
N VAL A 75 25.08 7.82 1.20
CA VAL A 75 24.62 9.21 1.23
C VAL A 75 25.68 10.07 0.54
N ASP A 76 25.33 10.66 -0.60
CA ASP A 76 26.14 11.67 -1.28
C ASP A 76 25.58 13.07 -0.98
N ARG A 77 26.38 14.12 -1.21
CA ARG A 77 25.99 15.54 -1.00
C ARG A 77 25.37 15.78 0.39
N SER A 78 25.98 15.20 1.43
CA SER A 78 25.42 15.10 2.78
C SER A 78 25.15 16.46 3.46
N GLU A 79 25.80 17.53 3.02
CA GLU A 79 25.55 18.93 3.40
C GLU A 79 24.15 19.46 3.00
N TYR A 80 23.49 18.78 2.06
CA TYR A 80 22.09 19.00 1.68
C TYR A 80 21.17 17.90 2.21
N TYR A 81 21.56 16.62 2.06
CA TYR A 81 20.67 15.47 2.30
C TYR A 81 20.74 14.88 3.72
N GLY A 82 21.69 15.27 4.56
CA GLY A 82 21.79 14.83 5.97
C GLY A 82 20.46 14.89 6.76
N PRO A 83 19.68 15.99 6.70
CA PRO A 83 18.37 16.09 7.37
C PRO A 83 17.32 15.07 6.89
N VAL A 84 17.49 14.47 5.71
CA VAL A 84 16.65 13.34 5.25
C VAL A 84 17.06 12.06 5.97
N VAL A 85 18.38 11.84 6.14
CA VAL A 85 18.95 10.69 6.86
C VAL A 85 18.59 10.74 8.35
N ASP A 86 18.69 11.92 8.97
CA ASP A 86 18.27 12.15 10.36
C ASP A 86 16.79 11.76 10.55
N HIS A 87 15.95 12.15 9.59
CA HIS A 87 14.52 11.84 9.64
C HIS A 87 14.22 10.37 9.38
N TYR A 88 14.90 9.75 8.42
CA TYR A 88 14.80 8.31 8.17
C TYR A 88 15.22 7.50 9.41
N THR A 89 16.31 7.89 10.06
CA THR A 89 16.78 7.35 11.34
C THR A 89 15.72 7.47 12.43
N HIS A 90 15.09 8.65 12.55
CA HIS A 90 14.04 8.95 13.54
C HIS A 90 12.83 8.03 13.44
N LEU A 91 12.43 7.59 12.24
CA LEU A 91 11.31 6.65 12.05
C LEU A 91 11.54 5.31 12.77
N PHE A 92 12.78 4.80 12.79
CA PHE A 92 13.12 3.55 13.46
C PHE A 92 13.36 3.76 14.97
N THR A 93 14.00 4.86 15.39
CA THR A 93 14.21 5.13 16.82
C THR A 93 12.91 5.43 17.56
N THR A 94 11.90 5.98 16.88
CA THR A 94 10.53 6.14 17.40
C THR A 94 9.65 4.90 17.22
N HIS A 95 10.09 3.92 16.41
CA HIS A 95 9.34 2.72 16.03
C HIS A 95 8.03 2.99 15.25
N GLU A 96 8.00 4.08 14.49
CA GLU A 96 7.04 4.36 13.39
C GLU A 96 7.35 3.51 12.14
N ASP A 97 8.58 3.02 12.02
CA ASP A 97 9.00 1.99 11.07
C ASP A 97 9.68 0.82 11.81
N LEU A 98 9.73 -0.34 11.17
CA LEU A 98 10.33 -1.58 11.65
C LEU A 98 11.54 -1.98 10.81
N GLY A 99 11.41 -1.91 9.50
CA GLY A 99 12.43 -2.29 8.53
C GLY A 99 12.05 -1.79 7.13
N GLY A 100 12.98 -1.14 6.45
CA GLY A 100 12.71 -0.56 5.15
C GLY A 100 13.97 -0.16 4.39
N SER A 101 13.76 0.41 3.20
CA SER A 101 14.78 1.09 2.41
C SER A 101 14.25 2.39 1.80
N LEU A 102 15.15 3.36 1.62
CA LEU A 102 14.90 4.67 1.03
C LEU A 102 15.96 4.90 -0.05
N SER A 103 15.53 5.16 -1.27
CA SER A 103 16.42 5.44 -2.39
C SER A 103 15.98 6.70 -3.12
N VAL A 104 16.95 7.58 -3.40
CA VAL A 104 16.74 8.89 -4.00
C VAL A 104 17.84 9.13 -5.02
N PHE A 105 17.42 9.33 -6.26
CA PHE A 105 18.28 9.72 -7.37
C PHE A 105 18.04 11.19 -7.70
N VAL A 106 19.11 11.91 -7.97
CA VAL A 106 19.10 13.31 -8.43
C VAL A 106 20.03 13.41 -9.62
N GLU A 107 19.56 13.95 -10.74
CA GLU A 107 20.33 14.09 -11.99
C GLU A 107 20.90 12.74 -12.47
N GLY A 108 20.08 11.69 -12.39
CA GLY A 108 20.48 10.32 -12.71
C GLY A 108 21.47 9.66 -11.72
N LYS A 109 21.83 10.30 -10.60
CA LYS A 109 22.81 9.76 -9.63
C LYS A 109 22.15 9.42 -8.29
N PRO A 110 22.44 8.26 -7.67
CA PRO A 110 21.94 7.95 -6.33
C PRO A 110 22.60 8.86 -5.29
N VAL A 111 21.80 9.74 -4.67
CA VAL A 111 22.25 10.62 -3.57
C VAL A 111 21.89 10.09 -2.19
N ILE A 112 20.86 9.23 -2.11
CA ILE A 112 20.55 8.43 -0.94
C ILE A 112 20.24 7.02 -1.45
N ASP A 113 20.85 6.00 -0.87
CA ASP A 113 20.43 4.61 -1.06
C ASP A 113 20.65 3.85 0.24
N LEU A 114 19.63 3.85 1.10
CA LEU A 114 19.71 3.47 2.51
C LEU A 114 18.76 2.33 2.86
N PHE A 115 19.14 1.54 3.85
CA PHE A 115 18.34 0.50 4.47
C PHE A 115 18.61 0.43 5.97
N ALA A 116 17.59 0.10 6.75
CA ALA A 116 17.67 0.04 8.20
C ALA A 116 16.57 -0.84 8.81
N GLY A 117 16.79 -1.25 10.07
CA GLY A 117 15.79 -1.96 10.87
C GLY A 117 15.84 -3.48 10.73
N SER A 118 14.67 -4.12 10.79
CA SER A 118 14.51 -5.57 10.94
C SER A 118 13.36 -6.13 10.10
N ARG A 119 13.48 -7.40 9.69
CA ARG A 119 12.44 -8.21 9.04
C ARG A 119 11.47 -8.86 10.06
N ASP A 120 11.79 -8.89 11.35
CA ASP A 120 10.92 -9.40 12.42
C ASP A 120 10.79 -8.43 13.63
N LEU A 121 9.66 -8.53 14.35
CA LEU A 121 9.36 -7.71 15.54
C LEU A 121 10.28 -7.97 16.73
N GLU A 122 11.01 -9.08 16.72
CA GLU A 122 12.02 -9.40 17.72
C GLU A 122 13.42 -8.83 17.38
N GLY A 123 13.60 -8.20 16.22
CA GLY A 123 14.86 -7.56 15.83
C GLY A 123 16.00 -8.55 15.59
N ARG A 124 15.71 -9.78 15.16
CA ARG A 124 16.68 -10.88 14.99
C ARG A 124 17.16 -11.01 13.55
N ILE A 125 16.32 -10.65 12.59
CA ILE A 125 16.64 -10.76 11.16
C ILE A 125 16.82 -9.33 10.63
N PRO A 126 18.02 -8.88 10.24
CA PRO A 126 18.22 -7.52 9.76
C PRO A 126 17.41 -7.26 8.48
N TYR A 127 17.03 -6.01 8.27
CA TYR A 127 16.60 -5.52 6.96
C TYR A 127 17.85 -4.97 6.26
N ASP A 128 18.24 -5.61 5.15
CA ASP A 128 19.50 -5.37 4.44
C ASP A 128 19.29 -4.93 2.97
N ASN A 129 20.38 -4.65 2.25
CA ASN A 129 20.34 -4.29 0.82
C ASN A 129 19.82 -5.40 -0.11
N ARG A 130 19.76 -6.66 0.35
CA ARG A 130 19.21 -7.78 -0.42
C ARG A 130 17.72 -7.97 -0.16
N THR A 131 17.16 -7.31 0.86
CA THR A 131 15.80 -7.53 1.35
C THR A 131 14.79 -6.96 0.37
N LEU A 132 13.78 -7.77 0.03
CA LEU A 132 12.68 -7.39 -0.86
C LEU A 132 11.41 -7.13 -0.06
N GLN A 133 10.54 -6.27 -0.60
CA GLN A 133 9.28 -5.89 0.02
C GLN A 133 8.11 -6.04 -0.96
N GLN A 134 6.97 -6.51 -0.46
CA GLN A 134 5.69 -6.40 -1.16
C GLN A 134 5.28 -4.91 -1.22
N VAL A 135 5.31 -4.29 -2.41
CA VAL A 135 5.04 -2.84 -2.59
C VAL A 135 3.63 -2.50 -3.10
N TYR A 136 2.73 -3.49 -3.14
CA TYR A 136 1.34 -3.34 -3.54
C TYR A 136 1.16 -2.45 -4.80
N SER A 137 0.40 -1.36 -4.69
CA SER A 137 0.07 -0.49 -5.83
C SER A 137 1.19 0.43 -6.32
N SER A 138 2.34 0.51 -5.63
CA SER A 138 3.56 1.10 -6.23
C SER A 138 3.99 0.33 -7.47
N GLY A 139 3.65 -0.97 -7.57
CA GLY A 139 3.82 -1.77 -8.78
C GLY A 139 3.07 -1.26 -10.00
N LYS A 140 2.06 -0.38 -9.84
CA LYS A 140 1.40 0.30 -10.97
C LYS A 140 2.31 1.34 -11.64
N ALA A 141 3.37 1.81 -10.97
CA ALA A 141 4.38 2.67 -11.60
C ALA A 141 5.15 1.93 -12.70
N VAL A 142 5.58 0.70 -12.40
CA VAL A 142 6.27 -0.20 -13.35
C VAL A 142 5.30 -0.78 -14.39
N GLU A 143 4.07 -1.09 -14.00
CA GLU A 143 3.00 -1.49 -14.94
C GLU A 143 2.81 -0.44 -16.05
N GLY A 144 2.69 0.85 -15.68
CA GLY A 144 2.58 1.95 -16.64
C GLY A 144 3.77 2.04 -17.60
N ILE A 145 4.99 1.76 -17.12
CA ILE A 145 6.21 1.74 -17.94
C ILE A 145 6.13 0.61 -18.99
N VAL A 146 5.74 -0.60 -18.59
CA VAL A 146 5.61 -1.74 -19.52
C VAL A 146 4.51 -1.48 -20.56
N ILE A 147 3.36 -0.94 -20.14
CA ILE A 147 2.28 -0.54 -21.06
C ILE A 147 2.78 0.52 -22.05
N ALA A 148 3.50 1.55 -21.59
CA ALA A 148 4.08 2.57 -22.46
C ALA A 148 5.13 1.99 -23.45
N ARG A 149 5.94 1.00 -23.03
CA ARG A 149 6.87 0.28 -23.92
C ARG A 149 6.13 -0.55 -24.98
N LEU A 150 4.97 -1.13 -24.67
CA LEU A 150 4.13 -1.83 -25.66
C LEU A 150 3.47 -0.86 -26.66
N VAL A 151 3.08 0.34 -26.21
CA VAL A 151 2.63 1.43 -27.09
C VAL A 151 3.76 1.90 -28.01
N GLN A 152 4.98 2.05 -27.49
CA GLN A 152 6.16 2.38 -28.29
C GLN A 152 6.48 1.32 -29.35
N LYS A 153 6.28 0.03 -29.04
CA LYS A 153 6.43 -1.08 -29.99
C LYS A 153 5.28 -1.16 -31.02
N GLY A 154 4.25 -0.33 -30.90
CA GLY A 154 3.05 -0.36 -31.76
C GLY A 154 2.14 -1.58 -31.54
N LEU A 155 2.33 -2.31 -30.43
CA LEU A 155 1.52 -3.49 -30.07
C LEU A 155 0.23 -3.11 -29.36
N LEU A 156 0.18 -1.91 -28.77
CA LEU A 156 -0.95 -1.39 -28.02
C LEU A 156 -1.14 0.10 -28.34
N ASP A 157 -2.33 0.63 -28.09
CA ASP A 157 -2.65 2.05 -28.23
C ASP A 157 -3.64 2.41 -27.12
N TYR A 158 -3.40 3.55 -26.45
CA TYR A 158 -4.22 4.04 -25.34
C TYR A 158 -5.66 4.37 -25.74
N ASP A 159 -5.90 4.90 -26.94
CA ASP A 159 -7.23 5.32 -27.40
C ASP A 159 -8.00 4.20 -28.11
N ASN A 160 -7.33 3.10 -28.46
CA ASN A 160 -8.00 1.91 -28.99
C ASN A 160 -8.87 1.22 -27.94
N LYS A 161 -9.98 0.65 -28.43
CA LYS A 161 -10.92 -0.14 -27.61
C LYS A 161 -10.24 -1.43 -27.16
N VAL A 162 -10.45 -1.83 -25.90
CA VAL A 162 -9.98 -3.12 -25.38
C VAL A 162 -10.49 -4.29 -26.23
N SER A 163 -11.72 -4.16 -26.76
CA SER A 163 -12.36 -5.14 -27.65
C SER A 163 -11.67 -5.36 -29.00
N GLN A 164 -10.72 -4.50 -29.41
CA GLN A 164 -9.90 -4.76 -30.61
C GLN A 164 -8.80 -5.80 -30.33
N TYR A 165 -8.28 -5.84 -29.11
CA TYR A 165 -7.26 -6.80 -28.66
C TYR A 165 -7.88 -8.04 -28.01
N TRP A 166 -9.04 -7.87 -27.39
CA TRP A 166 -9.77 -8.91 -26.67
C TRP A 166 -11.27 -8.85 -27.01
N PRO A 167 -11.71 -9.42 -28.15
CA PRO A 167 -13.09 -9.32 -28.62
C PRO A 167 -14.16 -9.73 -27.59
N GLU A 168 -13.89 -10.78 -26.82
CA GLU A 168 -14.77 -11.30 -25.78
C GLU A 168 -15.02 -10.29 -24.65
N PHE A 169 -14.11 -9.33 -24.43
CA PHE A 169 -14.30 -8.26 -23.45
C PHE A 169 -15.50 -7.36 -23.78
N ALA A 170 -15.90 -7.24 -25.05
CA ALA A 170 -17.00 -6.37 -25.48
C ALA A 170 -18.37 -6.70 -24.84
N GLN A 171 -18.53 -7.88 -24.24
CA GLN A 171 -19.76 -8.31 -23.59
C GLN A 171 -20.20 -7.35 -22.46
N ASN A 172 -21.51 -7.28 -22.22
CA ASN A 172 -22.11 -6.69 -21.02
C ASN A 172 -21.75 -5.20 -20.75
N GLY A 173 -21.82 -4.37 -21.80
CA GLY A 173 -21.67 -2.90 -21.71
C GLY A 173 -20.23 -2.40 -21.69
N LYS A 174 -19.28 -3.19 -22.18
CA LYS A 174 -17.83 -2.89 -22.20
C LYS A 174 -17.28 -2.65 -23.60
N GLU A 175 -18.12 -2.68 -24.64
CA GLU A 175 -17.74 -2.60 -26.06
C GLU A 175 -17.08 -1.27 -26.50
N ASN A 176 -17.19 -0.23 -25.67
CA ASN A 176 -16.61 1.10 -25.92
C ASN A 176 -15.43 1.45 -25.01
N VAL A 177 -15.11 0.61 -24.02
CA VAL A 177 -13.99 0.82 -23.09
C VAL A 177 -12.66 0.74 -23.84
N ARG A 178 -11.79 1.73 -23.62
CA ARG A 178 -10.45 1.85 -24.20
C ARG A 178 -9.37 1.43 -23.22
N VAL A 179 -8.15 1.23 -23.73
CA VAL A 179 -6.97 0.92 -22.90
C VAL A 179 -6.72 2.04 -21.88
N VAL A 180 -6.80 3.31 -22.29
CA VAL A 180 -6.66 4.46 -21.36
C VAL A 180 -7.69 4.41 -20.24
N ASP A 181 -8.91 3.95 -20.50
CA ASP A 181 -9.97 3.88 -19.48
C ASP A 181 -9.65 2.84 -18.39
N LEU A 182 -8.84 1.80 -18.69
CA LEU A 182 -8.26 0.93 -17.66
C LEU A 182 -7.15 1.66 -16.87
N MET A 183 -6.25 2.36 -17.58
CA MET A 183 -5.13 3.10 -16.99
C MET A 183 -5.60 4.23 -16.05
N VAL A 184 -6.68 4.94 -16.39
CA VAL A 184 -7.21 6.06 -15.59
C VAL A 184 -8.38 5.68 -14.66
N HIS A 185 -8.60 4.38 -14.48
CA HIS A 185 -9.63 3.82 -13.60
C HIS A 185 -11.09 4.15 -13.97
N GLU A 186 -11.40 4.29 -15.25
CA GLU A 186 -12.72 4.65 -15.80
C GLU A 186 -13.46 3.49 -16.51
N SER A 187 -12.83 2.33 -16.72
CA SER A 187 -13.40 1.18 -17.46
C SER A 187 -14.54 0.40 -16.78
N GLY A 188 -15.06 0.87 -15.64
CA GLY A 188 -16.21 0.26 -14.96
C GLY A 188 -16.02 -1.13 -14.33
N VAL A 189 -14.81 -1.73 -14.39
CA VAL A 189 -14.51 -3.09 -13.88
C VAL A 189 -13.63 -3.09 -12.61
N PHE A 190 -13.88 -2.14 -11.70
CA PHE A 190 -13.02 -1.85 -10.55
C PHE A 190 -13.01 -2.88 -9.41
N HIS A 191 -13.98 -3.79 -9.37
CA HIS A 191 -14.01 -4.95 -8.48
C HIS A 191 -14.61 -6.14 -9.24
N LEU A 192 -14.44 -7.36 -8.76
CA LEU A 192 -15.10 -8.53 -9.36
C LEU A 192 -16.56 -8.59 -8.89
N ASP A 193 -17.51 -8.64 -9.82
CA ASP A 193 -18.94 -8.42 -9.55
C ASP A 193 -19.70 -9.68 -9.07
N ASN A 194 -19.01 -10.82 -8.93
CA ASN A 194 -19.61 -12.11 -8.63
C ASN A 194 -19.04 -12.75 -7.36
N ASP A 195 -19.78 -12.63 -6.26
CA ASP A 195 -19.46 -13.21 -4.95
C ASP A 195 -19.40 -14.75 -4.94
N ASN A 196 -19.87 -15.44 -5.99
CA ASN A 196 -19.84 -16.90 -6.12
C ASN A 196 -18.63 -17.44 -6.92
N TRP A 197 -17.74 -16.57 -7.41
CA TRP A 197 -16.49 -17.06 -8.02
C TRP A 197 -15.57 -17.63 -6.95
N ASP A 198 -14.96 -18.78 -7.25
CA ASP A 198 -13.78 -19.21 -6.53
C ASP A 198 -12.64 -18.23 -6.87
N LEU A 199 -12.24 -17.47 -5.85
CA LEU A 199 -11.16 -16.48 -5.87
C LEU A 199 -10.02 -16.92 -4.93
N SER A 200 -9.90 -18.22 -4.65
CA SER A 200 -8.70 -18.76 -4.03
C SER A 200 -7.49 -18.53 -4.94
N TRP A 201 -6.31 -18.36 -4.34
CA TRP A 201 -5.07 -18.13 -5.07
C TRP A 201 -4.80 -19.16 -6.17
N VAL A 202 -5.17 -20.43 -5.95
CA VAL A 202 -5.05 -21.50 -6.97
C VAL A 202 -6.01 -21.28 -8.15
N SER A 203 -7.26 -20.90 -7.90
CA SER A 203 -8.24 -20.59 -8.96
C SER A 203 -7.82 -19.42 -9.85
N LEU A 204 -7.06 -18.48 -9.30
CA LEU A 204 -6.56 -17.28 -9.99
C LEU A 204 -5.33 -17.55 -10.87
N GLN A 205 -4.69 -18.72 -10.75
CA GLN A 205 -3.53 -19.11 -11.57
C GLN A 205 -3.93 -19.66 -12.95
N ASP A 206 -5.15 -20.18 -13.11
CA ASP A 206 -5.70 -20.55 -14.43
C ASP A 206 -6.09 -19.29 -15.21
N LYS A 207 -5.13 -18.78 -15.98
CA LYS A 207 -5.24 -17.53 -16.74
C LYS A 207 -6.40 -17.57 -17.74
N GLU A 208 -6.64 -18.71 -18.39
CA GLU A 208 -7.70 -18.85 -19.41
C GLU A 208 -9.09 -18.96 -18.76
N ALA A 209 -9.24 -19.77 -17.71
CA ALA A 209 -10.50 -19.84 -16.99
C ALA A 209 -10.83 -18.50 -16.30
N PHE A 210 -9.82 -17.77 -15.81
CA PHE A 210 -10.00 -16.49 -15.16
C PHE A 210 -10.29 -15.36 -16.16
N SER A 211 -9.58 -15.27 -17.30
CA SER A 211 -9.88 -14.29 -18.34
C SER A 211 -11.30 -14.51 -18.90
N ALA A 212 -11.72 -15.75 -19.13
CA ALA A 212 -13.09 -16.07 -19.54
C ALA A 212 -14.18 -15.64 -18.53
N ARG A 213 -13.85 -15.53 -17.24
CA ARG A 213 -14.71 -14.93 -16.20
C ARG A 213 -14.71 -13.41 -16.31
N LEU A 214 -13.53 -12.78 -16.38
CA LEU A 214 -13.34 -11.32 -16.51
C LEU A 214 -14.03 -10.74 -17.76
N ALA A 215 -13.97 -11.43 -18.92
CA ALA A 215 -14.68 -11.04 -20.13
C ALA A 215 -16.20 -10.90 -19.92
N LYS A 216 -16.78 -11.79 -19.10
CA LYS A 216 -18.22 -11.86 -18.83
C LYS A 216 -18.69 -10.91 -17.73
N GLN A 217 -17.78 -10.31 -16.96
CA GLN A 217 -18.12 -9.29 -15.97
C GLN A 217 -18.89 -8.12 -16.62
N ARG A 218 -19.85 -7.54 -15.90
CA ARG A 218 -20.64 -6.41 -16.39
C ARG A 218 -19.88 -5.10 -16.18
N HIS A 219 -20.08 -4.11 -17.06
CA HIS A 219 -19.68 -2.74 -16.75
C HIS A 219 -20.52 -2.23 -15.57
N PHE A 220 -19.91 -1.91 -14.44
CA PHE A 220 -20.66 -1.62 -13.20
C PHE A 220 -21.61 -0.43 -13.36
N PHE A 221 -21.19 0.59 -14.11
CA PHE A 221 -21.98 1.80 -14.42
C PHE A 221 -22.71 1.71 -15.77
N GLY A 222 -22.90 0.53 -16.36
CA GLY A 222 -23.70 0.36 -17.58
C GLY A 222 -23.18 1.07 -18.84
N GLY A 223 -21.88 1.31 -18.94
CA GLY A 223 -21.22 2.09 -20.01
C GLY A 223 -20.85 3.52 -19.60
N ASP A 224 -21.38 4.05 -18.49
CA ASP A 224 -21.08 5.42 -18.05
C ASP A 224 -19.65 5.58 -17.52
N VAL A 225 -18.95 6.60 -18.01
CA VAL A 225 -17.57 6.94 -17.62
C VAL A 225 -17.55 7.49 -16.20
N GLN A 226 -17.08 6.67 -15.25
CA GLN A 226 -16.95 6.99 -13.83
C GLN A 226 -15.60 6.55 -13.31
N ARG A 227 -14.86 7.44 -12.64
CA ARG A 227 -13.56 7.09 -12.03
C ARG A 227 -13.79 6.28 -10.76
N ALA A 228 -13.40 5.01 -10.78
CA ALA A 228 -13.53 4.08 -9.67
C ALA A 228 -12.22 3.30 -9.51
N TYR A 229 -11.44 3.61 -8.47
CA TYR A 229 -10.09 3.08 -8.29
C TYR A 229 -10.08 1.54 -8.31
N GLN A 230 -9.39 1.00 -9.32
CA GLN A 230 -9.29 -0.42 -9.61
C GLN A 230 -8.10 -0.99 -8.84
N ALA A 231 -8.23 -1.05 -7.52
CA ALA A 231 -7.12 -1.36 -6.62
C ALA A 231 -6.46 -2.71 -6.95
N VAL A 232 -7.30 -3.71 -7.26
CA VAL A 232 -6.90 -5.09 -7.57
C VAL A 232 -7.09 -5.40 -9.06
N SER A 233 -8.27 -5.16 -9.63
CA SER A 233 -8.65 -5.75 -10.92
C SER A 233 -7.87 -5.25 -12.14
N ARG A 234 -7.41 -3.97 -12.16
CA ARG A 234 -6.72 -3.35 -13.31
C ARG A 234 -5.60 -4.23 -13.88
N GLY A 235 -4.68 -4.68 -13.03
CA GLY A 235 -3.55 -5.51 -13.44
C GLY A 235 -3.93 -6.86 -14.06
N TRP A 236 -5.09 -7.44 -13.73
CA TRP A 236 -5.57 -8.66 -14.38
C TRP A 236 -6.14 -8.40 -15.77
N TYR A 237 -6.95 -7.34 -15.91
CA TYR A 237 -7.45 -6.92 -17.22
C TYR A 237 -6.31 -6.49 -18.16
N LEU A 238 -5.31 -5.77 -17.65
CA LEU A 238 -4.12 -5.40 -18.41
C LEU A 238 -3.24 -6.61 -18.75
N ASN A 239 -3.05 -7.57 -17.85
CA ASN A 239 -2.30 -8.80 -18.15
C ASN A 239 -2.94 -9.62 -19.27
N GLU A 240 -4.26 -9.74 -19.33
CA GLU A 240 -4.93 -10.44 -20.44
C GLU A 240 -4.77 -9.70 -21.77
N ILE A 241 -4.90 -8.37 -21.79
CA ILE A 241 -4.66 -7.57 -23.00
C ILE A 241 -3.21 -7.74 -23.47
N VAL A 242 -2.25 -7.67 -22.55
CA VAL A 242 -0.81 -7.82 -22.83
C VAL A 242 -0.50 -9.22 -23.38
N ARG A 243 -1.07 -10.28 -22.80
CA ARG A 243 -0.97 -11.65 -23.33
C ARG A 243 -1.48 -11.82 -24.76
N ARG A 244 -2.43 -10.98 -25.20
CA ARG A 244 -2.99 -11.04 -26.56
C ARG A 244 -2.22 -10.20 -27.59
N VAL A 245 -1.43 -9.22 -27.15
CA VAL A 245 -0.65 -8.35 -28.05
C VAL A 245 0.87 -8.62 -28.04
N ASP A 246 1.41 -9.20 -26.96
CA ASP A 246 2.81 -9.64 -26.92
C ASP A 246 3.00 -10.88 -27.81
N PRO A 247 3.97 -10.88 -28.74
CA PRO A 247 4.19 -12.02 -29.66
C PRO A 247 4.52 -13.36 -28.99
N GLN A 248 4.96 -13.34 -27.73
CA GLN A 248 5.26 -14.53 -26.93
C GLN A 248 4.15 -14.85 -25.91
N ALA A 249 3.02 -14.14 -25.97
CA ALA A 249 1.88 -14.23 -25.04
C ALA A 249 2.28 -14.10 -23.55
N ARG A 250 3.31 -13.29 -23.28
CA ARG A 250 3.83 -13.06 -21.93
C ARG A 250 2.89 -12.17 -21.11
N THR A 251 3.02 -12.24 -19.79
CA THR A 251 2.38 -11.30 -18.87
C THR A 251 3.27 -10.08 -18.65
N ILE A 252 2.73 -8.99 -18.11
CA ILE A 252 3.50 -7.78 -17.75
C ILE A 252 4.63 -8.14 -16.79
N GLY A 253 4.38 -9.01 -15.81
CA GLY A 253 5.41 -9.45 -14.88
C GLY A 253 6.56 -10.21 -15.57
N ARG A 254 6.24 -11.07 -16.54
CA ARG A 254 7.27 -11.79 -17.30
C ARG A 254 8.05 -10.85 -18.23
N ILE A 255 7.39 -9.85 -18.84
CA ILE A 255 8.05 -8.78 -19.59
C ILE A 255 8.97 -7.95 -18.69
N ALA A 256 8.57 -7.64 -17.46
CA ALA A 256 9.42 -6.93 -16.50
C ALA A 256 10.67 -7.74 -16.13
N LYS A 257 10.56 -9.06 -15.95
CA LYS A 257 11.72 -9.94 -15.71
C LYS A 257 12.63 -10.11 -16.94
N GLU A 258 12.05 -10.34 -18.12
CA GLU A 258 12.81 -10.65 -19.34
C GLU A 258 13.34 -9.43 -20.10
N GLU A 259 12.74 -8.26 -19.92
CA GLU A 259 13.20 -7.01 -20.57
C GLU A 259 13.79 -6.04 -19.55
N LEU A 260 13.05 -5.61 -18.52
CA LEU A 260 13.54 -4.54 -17.64
C LEU A 260 14.72 -4.99 -16.76
N MET A 261 14.68 -6.19 -16.16
CA MET A 261 15.82 -6.70 -15.38
C MET A 261 17.02 -7.14 -16.24
N VAL A 262 16.87 -7.21 -17.56
CA VAL A 262 17.95 -7.48 -18.52
C VAL A 262 18.56 -6.19 -19.04
N ASP A 263 17.73 -5.19 -19.36
CA ASP A 263 18.13 -3.84 -19.75
C ASP A 263 18.83 -3.08 -18.60
N TYR A 264 18.42 -3.34 -17.34
CA TYR A 264 18.92 -2.68 -16.14
C TYR A 264 19.32 -3.73 -15.07
N PRO A 265 20.59 -4.17 -15.01
CA PRO A 265 21.00 -5.36 -14.24
C PRO A 265 21.06 -5.16 -12.71
N ASP A 266 20.83 -3.95 -12.22
CA ASP A 266 20.79 -3.56 -10.80
C ASP A 266 19.36 -3.40 -10.24
N ILE A 267 18.32 -3.58 -11.08
CA ILE A 267 16.92 -3.58 -10.63
C ILE A 267 16.36 -4.99 -10.48
N GLU A 268 15.41 -5.15 -9.57
CA GLU A 268 14.81 -6.45 -9.26
C GLU A 268 13.28 -6.35 -9.11
N LEU A 269 12.54 -7.06 -9.97
CA LEU A 269 11.10 -6.88 -10.17
C LEU A 269 10.33 -8.22 -10.21
N HIS A 270 9.90 -8.71 -9.06
CA HIS A 270 9.19 -10.01 -8.95
C HIS A 270 7.68 -9.84 -8.81
N TYR A 271 6.94 -9.99 -9.92
CA TYR A 271 5.47 -9.96 -9.89
C TYR A 271 4.83 -11.33 -9.59
N SER A 272 5.50 -12.43 -9.94
CA SER A 272 5.05 -13.80 -9.66
C SER A 272 6.25 -14.75 -9.50
N HIS A 273 6.02 -15.92 -8.90
CA HIS A 273 6.97 -17.03 -8.90
C HIS A 273 7.05 -17.61 -10.32
N PHE A 274 8.13 -17.29 -11.03
CA PHE A 274 8.26 -17.56 -12.46
C PHE A 274 9.12 -18.78 -12.79
N ASP A 275 10.23 -18.97 -12.08
CA ASP A 275 11.25 -19.97 -12.34
C ASP A 275 11.76 -20.51 -10.99
N ASP A 276 11.89 -21.83 -10.84
CA ASP A 276 12.08 -22.50 -9.53
C ASP A 276 13.43 -22.19 -8.84
N ASP A 277 14.43 -21.71 -9.58
CA ASP A 277 15.80 -21.43 -9.09
C ASP A 277 15.97 -20.03 -8.45
N ASP A 278 14.94 -19.17 -8.48
CA ASP A 278 15.04 -17.80 -7.92
C ASP A 278 15.07 -17.80 -6.36
N ASP A 279 16.05 -17.12 -5.75
CA ASP A 279 16.16 -17.00 -4.27
C ASP A 279 15.22 -15.95 -3.64
N TRP A 280 14.45 -15.20 -4.45
CA TRP A 280 13.78 -13.96 -4.05
C TRP A 280 12.80 -14.13 -2.87
N GLU A 281 12.11 -15.28 -2.78
CA GLU A 281 11.19 -15.56 -1.67
C GLU A 281 11.90 -15.60 -0.31
N THR A 282 13.15 -16.08 -0.27
CA THR A 282 13.94 -16.15 0.98
C THR A 282 14.35 -14.76 1.48
N ARG A 283 14.42 -13.79 0.55
CA ARG A 283 14.77 -12.39 0.80
C ARG A 283 13.56 -11.49 1.05
N LEU A 284 12.35 -11.97 0.80
CA LEU A 284 11.12 -11.23 1.08
C LEU A 284 10.95 -10.96 2.58
N SER A 285 10.76 -9.70 2.94
CA SER A 285 10.43 -9.28 4.29
C SER A 285 8.92 -9.38 4.57
N PRO A 286 8.50 -10.06 5.65
CA PRO A 286 7.09 -10.21 5.99
C PRO A 286 6.47 -8.87 6.39
N MET A 287 5.36 -8.50 5.73
CA MET A 287 4.64 -7.24 5.98
C MET A 287 3.91 -7.26 7.33
N VAL A 288 4.40 -6.52 8.33
CA VAL A 288 3.89 -6.47 9.71
C VAL A 288 2.77 -5.44 9.84
N GLU A 289 1.60 -5.90 10.27
CA GLU A 289 0.40 -5.07 10.41
C GLU A 289 0.43 -4.18 11.65
N TYR A 290 -0.10 -2.96 11.51
CA TYR A 290 -0.31 -2.04 12.62
C TYR A 290 -1.09 -2.70 13.78
N PRO A 291 -0.62 -2.64 15.05
CA PRO A 291 -1.21 -3.44 16.13
C PRO A 291 -2.67 -3.11 16.44
N VAL A 292 -3.54 -4.13 16.48
CA VAL A 292 -4.96 -3.98 16.86
C VAL A 292 -5.13 -3.32 18.24
N LEU A 293 -4.27 -3.64 19.22
CA LEU A 293 -4.27 -2.98 20.53
C LEU A 293 -4.01 -1.47 20.43
N LYS A 294 -3.14 -1.05 19.51
CA LYS A 294 -2.90 0.36 19.22
C LYS A 294 -4.15 1.00 18.63
N ILE A 295 -4.85 0.35 17.69
CA ILE A 295 -6.13 0.84 17.12
C ILE A 295 -7.19 1.00 18.22
N ILE A 296 -7.37 -0.02 19.07
CA ILE A 296 -8.35 0.01 20.17
C ILE A 296 -8.08 1.20 21.09
N GLY A 297 -6.82 1.41 21.51
CA GLY A 297 -6.52 2.54 22.38
C GLY A 297 -6.82 3.91 21.77
N ARG A 298 -6.74 4.10 20.44
CA ARG A 298 -7.13 5.37 19.79
C ARG A 298 -8.61 5.69 19.94
N LEU A 299 -9.46 4.67 20.03
CA LEU A 299 -10.92 4.82 20.17
C LEU A 299 -11.34 5.18 21.60
N PHE A 300 -10.48 4.93 22.60
CA PHE A 300 -10.82 5.10 24.03
C PHE A 300 -9.92 6.08 24.80
N LEU A 301 -8.68 6.30 24.37
CA LEU A 301 -7.73 7.21 25.02
C LEU A 301 -7.86 8.63 24.45
N HIS A 302 -7.83 9.62 25.33
CA HIS A 302 -7.89 11.03 24.95
C HIS A 302 -6.68 11.43 24.09
N ARG A 303 -6.88 12.37 23.14
CA ARG A 303 -5.90 12.80 22.13
C ARG A 303 -4.48 13.07 22.67
N PHE A 304 -4.33 13.70 23.84
CA PHE A 304 -3.01 13.98 24.44
C PHE A 304 -2.20 12.73 24.84
N LEU A 305 -2.83 11.55 24.90
CA LEU A 305 -2.21 10.24 25.17
C LEU A 305 -1.90 9.45 23.89
N GLN A 306 -2.17 10.01 22.72
CA GLN A 306 -1.91 9.34 21.44
C GLN A 306 -0.59 9.88 20.87
N THR A 307 0.40 9.00 20.73
CA THR A 307 1.82 9.39 20.66
C THR A 307 2.54 8.79 19.47
N ASN A 308 1.84 8.78 18.34
CA ASN A 308 2.42 8.49 17.04
C ASN A 308 2.50 9.81 16.26
N GLU A 309 3.65 10.11 15.69
CA GLU A 309 3.92 11.29 14.87
C GLU A 309 3.37 11.08 13.44
N TYR A 310 3.45 9.85 12.93
CA TYR A 310 3.08 9.52 11.54
C TYR A 310 1.90 8.55 11.47
N ILE A 311 2.08 7.27 11.82
CA ILE A 311 1.03 6.28 11.55
C ILE A 311 -0.11 6.45 12.53
N GLY A 312 -1.24 6.92 12.01
CA GLY A 312 -2.46 7.27 12.72
C GLY A 312 -2.21 8.03 14.02
N HIS A 313 -1.56 9.16 13.86
CA HIS A 313 -1.78 10.34 14.68
C HIS A 313 -3.31 10.59 14.86
N PRO A 314 -3.79 11.10 16.00
CA PRO A 314 -5.23 11.28 16.30
C PRO A 314 -6.02 12.07 15.24
N ASP A 315 -5.43 13.12 14.67
CA ASP A 315 -6.05 13.88 13.57
C ASP A 315 -6.03 13.13 12.23
N ILE A 316 -5.17 12.13 12.11
CA ILE A 316 -4.94 11.35 10.90
C ILE A 316 -5.93 10.18 10.76
N VAL A 317 -6.70 9.77 11.81
CA VAL A 317 -8.15 9.39 11.77
C VAL A 317 -8.67 8.46 12.90
N PRO A 318 -9.90 8.73 13.40
CA PRO A 318 -10.96 7.70 13.37
C PRO A 318 -12.19 8.03 12.49
N LEU A 319 -12.28 9.25 11.93
CA LEU A 319 -13.47 9.77 11.21
C LEU A 319 -13.29 10.05 9.70
N HIS A 320 -12.31 9.47 8.99
CA HIS A 320 -12.22 9.66 7.53
C HIS A 320 -13.45 9.08 6.84
N PRO A 321 -14.03 9.76 5.83
CA PRO A 321 -15.12 9.19 5.03
C PRO A 321 -14.77 7.82 4.46
N LEU A 322 -13.54 7.64 3.95
CA LEU A 322 -13.08 6.35 3.42
C LEU A 322 -13.02 5.25 4.49
N VAL A 323 -12.45 5.52 5.67
CA VAL A 323 -12.36 4.54 6.77
C VAL A 323 -13.76 4.12 7.24
N GLY A 324 -14.69 5.06 7.35
CA GLY A 324 -16.10 4.77 7.65
C GLY A 324 -16.78 3.89 6.59
N GLN A 325 -16.36 3.97 5.32
CA GLN A 325 -16.85 3.10 4.25
C GLN A 325 -16.18 1.73 4.22
N LEU A 326 -14.88 1.63 4.52
CA LEU A 326 -14.18 0.34 4.63
C LEU A 326 -14.77 -0.54 5.74
N ILE A 327 -15.24 0.05 6.84
CA ILE A 327 -15.97 -0.66 7.91
C ILE A 327 -17.31 -1.24 7.39
N ARG A 328 -17.97 -0.56 6.45
CA ARG A 328 -19.23 -1.00 5.85
C ARG A 328 -18.96 -1.97 4.70
N LYS A 329 -18.90 -3.28 5.00
CA LYS A 329 -18.59 -4.38 4.05
C LYS A 329 -19.42 -4.45 2.74
N TRP A 330 -20.53 -3.72 2.66
CA TRP A 330 -21.39 -3.60 1.47
C TRP A 330 -21.13 -2.35 0.63
N SER A 331 -20.24 -1.44 1.07
CA SER A 331 -19.84 -0.26 0.28
C SER A 331 -19.06 -0.68 -0.97
N ILE A 332 -19.19 0.09 -2.04
CA ILE A 332 -18.39 -0.09 -3.27
C ILE A 332 -16.89 -0.02 -2.96
N SER A 333 -16.51 0.83 -2.01
CA SER A 333 -15.12 1.04 -1.59
C SER A 333 -14.55 -0.17 -0.84
N SER A 334 -15.31 -0.81 0.05
CA SER A 334 -14.91 -2.07 0.68
C SER A 334 -14.80 -3.21 -0.36
N LYS A 335 -15.72 -3.30 -1.33
CA LYS A 335 -15.62 -4.27 -2.43
C LYS A 335 -14.37 -4.10 -3.30
N ALA A 336 -13.92 -2.85 -3.51
CA ALA A 336 -12.75 -2.53 -4.32
C ALA A 336 -11.41 -2.69 -3.56
N LEU A 337 -11.37 -2.24 -2.30
CA LEU A 337 -10.13 -2.10 -1.52
C LEU A 337 -9.86 -3.26 -0.54
N THR A 338 -10.88 -3.99 -0.12
CA THR A 338 -10.76 -5.09 0.86
C THR A 338 -11.29 -6.41 0.26
N PRO A 339 -10.52 -7.09 -0.62
CA PRO A 339 -10.94 -8.36 -1.19
C PRO A 339 -11.17 -9.40 -0.09
N ARG A 340 -12.33 -10.07 -0.10
CA ARG A 340 -12.72 -11.04 0.94
C ARG A 340 -11.78 -12.25 1.06
N TRP A 341 -11.03 -12.55 0.01
CA TRP A 341 -10.09 -13.68 -0.10
C TRP A 341 -8.66 -13.34 0.34
N ALA A 342 -8.28 -12.06 0.44
CA ALA A 342 -7.02 -11.60 1.01
C ALA A 342 -7.20 -10.28 1.81
N PRO A 343 -7.97 -10.29 2.91
CA PRO A 343 -8.26 -9.09 3.69
C PRO A 343 -7.08 -8.57 4.54
N PHE A 344 -6.01 -9.36 4.73
CA PHE A 344 -4.87 -9.02 5.59
C PHE A 344 -3.54 -9.09 4.83
N ALA A 345 -2.55 -8.30 5.26
CA ALA A 345 -1.23 -8.26 4.63
C ALA A 345 -0.48 -9.61 4.72
N LYS A 346 -0.80 -10.42 5.74
CA LYS A 346 -0.29 -11.79 5.89
C LYS A 346 -0.78 -12.75 4.79
N ASP A 347 -1.92 -12.49 4.17
CA ASP A 347 -2.57 -13.41 3.21
C ASP A 347 -1.85 -13.42 1.85
N PHE A 348 -0.99 -12.41 1.61
CA PHE A 348 -0.13 -12.26 0.44
C PHE A 348 1.23 -12.97 0.56
N ARG A 349 1.52 -13.61 1.70
CA ARG A 349 2.83 -14.24 2.00
C ARG A 349 2.93 -15.72 1.63
N THR A 350 1.88 -16.32 1.09
CA THR A 350 1.85 -17.76 0.79
C THR A 350 2.39 -18.03 -0.62
N LYS A 351 2.89 -19.24 -0.89
CA LYS A 351 3.41 -19.60 -2.21
C LYS A 351 2.35 -19.49 -3.31
N GLU A 352 1.09 -19.79 -2.99
CA GLU A 352 -0.03 -19.66 -3.90
C GLU A 352 -0.32 -18.19 -4.24
N ALA A 353 -0.19 -17.29 -3.25
CA ALA A 353 -0.24 -15.85 -3.45
C ALA A 353 0.94 -15.33 -4.29
N HIS A 354 2.13 -15.91 -4.10
CA HIS A 354 3.32 -15.58 -4.87
C HIS A 354 3.24 -16.04 -6.33
N ALA A 355 2.66 -17.21 -6.61
CA ALA A 355 2.41 -17.70 -7.97
C ALA A 355 1.28 -16.93 -8.70
N THR A 356 0.45 -16.19 -7.97
CA THR A 356 -0.64 -15.38 -8.55
C THR A 356 -0.11 -14.02 -9.00
N GLU A 357 -0.16 -13.75 -10.31
CA GLU A 357 0.27 -12.45 -10.86
C GLU A 357 -0.88 -11.43 -10.90
N SER A 358 -0.64 -10.23 -10.37
CA SER A 358 -1.48 -9.07 -10.62
C SER A 358 -0.68 -7.78 -10.45
N THR A 359 -0.39 -7.09 -11.54
CA THR A 359 0.47 -5.90 -11.52
C THR A 359 -0.04 -4.74 -10.66
N SER A 360 -1.34 -4.76 -10.36
CA SER A 360 -2.01 -3.93 -9.37
C SER A 360 -1.44 -4.01 -7.95
N PHE A 361 -0.93 -5.18 -7.53
CA PHE A 361 -0.56 -5.44 -6.13
C PHE A 361 0.59 -6.43 -5.91
N SER A 362 0.96 -7.27 -6.88
CA SER A 362 1.78 -8.46 -6.63
C SER A 362 3.30 -8.23 -6.70
N LEU A 363 3.79 -7.01 -6.97
CA LEU A 363 5.22 -6.70 -7.09
C LEU A 363 5.97 -6.81 -5.75
N LYS A 364 7.04 -7.61 -5.75
CA LYS A 364 8.09 -7.63 -4.72
C LYS A 364 9.37 -7.03 -5.30
N THR A 365 9.91 -6.02 -4.63
CA THR A 365 11.06 -5.19 -5.09
C THR A 365 11.68 -4.47 -3.88
N ASN A 366 12.79 -3.75 -4.08
CA ASN A 366 13.40 -2.83 -3.12
C ASN A 366 13.21 -1.36 -3.54
N ALA A 367 13.62 -0.40 -2.70
CA ALA A 367 13.54 1.03 -3.03
C ALA A 367 14.47 1.43 -4.20
N HIS A 368 15.69 0.88 -4.27
CA HIS A 368 16.66 1.17 -5.32
C HIS A 368 16.07 0.95 -6.73
N SER A 369 15.53 -0.24 -6.96
CA SER A 369 14.93 -0.65 -8.24
C SER A 369 13.83 0.29 -8.71
N LEU A 370 12.98 0.73 -7.78
CA LEU A 370 11.90 1.68 -8.05
C LEU A 370 12.48 3.08 -8.31
N ALA A 371 13.35 3.58 -7.43
CA ALA A 371 13.92 4.93 -7.53
C ALA A 371 14.76 5.12 -8.81
N LYS A 372 15.50 4.10 -9.25
CA LYS A 372 16.22 4.10 -10.53
C LYS A 372 15.28 4.28 -11.71
N LEU A 373 14.23 3.47 -11.82
CA LEU A 373 13.21 3.62 -12.87
C LEU A 373 12.51 4.98 -12.79
N MET A 374 12.22 5.47 -11.58
CA MET A 374 11.64 6.80 -11.38
C MET A 374 12.60 7.93 -11.78
N SER A 375 13.92 7.73 -11.64
CA SER A 375 14.96 8.66 -12.11
C SER A 375 14.98 8.75 -13.64
N MET A 376 14.88 7.62 -14.34
CA MET A 376 14.71 7.62 -15.80
C MET A 376 13.41 8.33 -16.22
N MET A 377 12.34 8.19 -15.44
CA MET A 377 11.09 8.93 -15.66
C MET A 377 11.20 10.44 -15.34
N ALA A 378 12.04 10.85 -14.39
CA ALA A 378 12.41 12.27 -14.20
C ALA A 378 13.21 12.80 -15.41
N ASN A 379 14.15 12.00 -15.91
CA ASN A 379 14.93 12.21 -17.12
C ASN A 379 14.14 11.91 -18.43
N LYS A 380 12.82 12.08 -18.41
CA LYS A 380 11.92 12.03 -19.60
C LYS A 380 11.98 10.73 -20.42
N GLY A 381 12.26 9.62 -19.73
CA GLY A 381 12.41 8.28 -20.32
C GLY A 381 13.83 7.93 -20.75
N ALA A 382 14.77 8.88 -20.73
CA ALA A 382 16.14 8.64 -21.16
C ALA A 382 16.98 7.90 -20.10
N SER A 383 17.97 7.15 -20.56
CA SER A 383 18.90 6.39 -19.71
C SER A 383 19.68 7.29 -18.75
N ILE A 384 19.86 6.84 -17.51
CA ILE A 384 20.76 7.47 -16.53
C ILE A 384 22.22 6.95 -16.67
N HIS A 385 22.43 5.90 -17.47
CA HIS A 385 23.75 5.39 -17.86
C HIS A 385 23.86 5.26 -19.40
N PRO A 386 23.86 6.40 -20.15
CA PRO A 386 23.84 6.37 -21.62
C PRO A 386 24.99 5.57 -22.23
N GLY A 387 24.66 4.68 -23.17
CA GLY A 387 25.62 3.80 -23.84
C GLY A 387 25.99 2.53 -23.07
N GLN A 388 25.53 2.38 -21.82
CA GLN A 388 25.58 1.12 -21.07
C GLN A 388 24.18 0.52 -20.96
N GLU A 389 23.18 1.35 -20.66
CA GLU A 389 21.77 0.97 -20.52
C GLU A 389 20.91 1.70 -21.56
N PRO A 390 19.87 1.06 -22.12
CA PRO A 390 19.00 1.68 -23.11
C PRO A 390 18.08 2.74 -22.48
N ASP A 391 17.44 3.56 -23.32
CA ASP A 391 16.37 4.45 -22.87
C ASP A 391 15.15 3.62 -22.43
N LEU A 392 14.53 4.03 -21.31
CA LEU A 392 13.34 3.40 -20.77
C LEU A 392 12.14 3.59 -21.72
N LEU A 393 11.99 4.83 -22.22
CA LEU A 393 10.98 5.29 -23.17
C LEU A 393 11.60 6.35 -24.09
N THR A 394 11.21 6.37 -25.36
CA THR A 394 11.54 7.48 -26.27
C THR A 394 10.82 8.76 -25.81
N PRO A 395 11.36 9.96 -26.12
CA PRO A 395 10.73 11.23 -25.74
C PRO A 395 9.28 11.39 -26.24
N LYS A 396 8.95 10.82 -27.41
CA LYS A 396 7.58 10.81 -27.95
C LYS A 396 6.64 9.98 -27.06
N THR A 397 7.03 8.75 -26.72
CA THR A 397 6.23 7.86 -25.86
C THR A 397 6.10 8.43 -24.46
N TYR A 398 7.19 8.97 -23.90
CA TYR A 398 7.15 9.64 -22.60
C TYR A 398 6.14 10.79 -22.58
N ALA A 399 6.15 11.66 -23.60
CA ALA A 399 5.23 12.79 -23.69
C ALA A 399 3.76 12.35 -23.80
N ASP A 400 3.43 11.33 -24.61
CA ASP A 400 2.06 10.80 -24.70
C ASP A 400 1.64 10.12 -23.38
N ALA A 401 2.45 9.21 -22.84
CA ALA A 401 2.11 8.47 -21.64
C ALA A 401 2.00 9.38 -20.39
N THR A 402 2.82 10.42 -20.28
CA THR A 402 2.74 11.40 -19.17
C THR A 402 1.80 12.57 -19.43
N THR A 403 1.15 12.64 -20.60
CA THR A 403 0.12 13.67 -20.88
C THR A 403 -1.01 13.56 -19.87
N TYR A 404 -1.38 14.71 -19.30
CA TYR A 404 -2.45 14.83 -18.33
C TYR A 404 -3.79 14.41 -18.94
N HIS A 405 -4.49 13.45 -18.34
CA HIS A 405 -5.75 12.94 -18.88
C HIS A 405 -6.94 13.74 -18.35
N SER A 406 -7.23 13.67 -17.04
CA SER A 406 -8.29 14.48 -16.41
C SER A 406 -8.25 14.43 -14.88
N THR A 407 -8.80 15.47 -14.26
CA THR A 407 -9.13 15.53 -12.82
C THR A 407 -10.58 15.08 -12.64
N ARG A 408 -10.84 13.89 -12.10
CA ARG A 408 -12.17 13.45 -11.68
C ARG A 408 -12.17 13.01 -10.22
N PRO A 409 -13.25 13.27 -9.45
CA PRO A 409 -13.50 12.59 -8.18
C PRO A 409 -13.59 11.09 -8.40
N CYS A 410 -12.95 10.32 -7.53
CA CYS A 410 -13.00 8.86 -7.54
C CYS A 410 -14.08 8.38 -6.58
N VAL A 411 -15.05 7.59 -7.07
CA VAL A 411 -16.17 7.08 -6.24
C VAL A 411 -15.76 5.99 -5.23
N ILE A 412 -14.48 5.59 -5.23
CA ILE A 412 -13.92 4.56 -4.35
C ILE A 412 -13.10 5.19 -3.22
N THR A 413 -12.23 6.16 -3.52
CA THR A 413 -11.42 6.85 -2.50
C THR A 413 -12.17 8.02 -1.88
N HIS A 414 -13.12 8.62 -2.63
CA HIS A 414 -13.80 9.90 -2.35
C HIS A 414 -12.91 11.14 -2.51
N ASP A 415 -11.72 10.96 -3.08
CA ASP A 415 -10.77 12.01 -3.40
C ASP A 415 -10.68 12.25 -4.90
N VAL A 416 -10.13 13.39 -5.30
CA VAL A 416 -9.80 13.68 -6.69
C VAL A 416 -8.48 12.97 -7.03
N MET A 417 -8.48 12.14 -8.08
CA MET A 417 -7.28 11.41 -8.51
C MET A 417 -6.78 11.98 -9.84
N PRO A 418 -5.87 12.98 -9.87
CA PRO A 418 -5.34 13.51 -11.13
C PRO A 418 -4.41 12.47 -11.77
N LEU A 419 -4.68 12.09 -13.01
CA LEU A 419 -4.02 10.95 -13.69
C LEU A 419 -3.51 11.35 -15.09
N SER A 420 -2.39 10.77 -15.46
CA SER A 420 -1.82 10.78 -16.82
C SER A 420 -2.38 9.64 -17.69
N ARG A 421 -2.21 9.70 -19.02
CA ARG A 421 -2.68 8.65 -19.96
C ARG A 421 -2.10 7.26 -19.68
N GLY A 422 -0.82 7.20 -19.31
CA GLY A 422 -0.12 5.99 -18.84
C GLY A 422 -0.52 5.54 -17.43
N GLY A 423 -1.49 6.22 -16.80
CA GLY A 423 -2.13 5.76 -15.57
C GLY A 423 -1.27 5.92 -14.31
N TRP A 424 -0.37 6.91 -14.28
CA TRP A 424 0.30 7.41 -13.07
C TRP A 424 -0.45 8.60 -12.49
N ILE A 425 -0.44 8.75 -11.16
CA ILE A 425 -0.86 9.99 -10.49
C ILE A 425 0.02 11.13 -11.00
N LYS A 426 -0.57 12.32 -11.21
CA LYS A 426 0.11 13.52 -11.69
C LYS A 426 -0.46 14.75 -10.98
N GLU A 427 0.08 15.06 -9.81
CA GLU A 427 -0.50 16.02 -8.88
C GLU A 427 0.44 17.19 -8.59
N ARG A 428 -0.05 18.42 -8.77
CA ARG A 428 0.67 19.65 -8.37
C ARG A 428 0.24 20.09 -6.98
N ASN A 429 1.22 20.43 -6.14
CA ASN A 429 1.08 20.63 -4.68
C ASN A 429 0.74 19.32 -3.93
N PHE A 430 1.37 18.20 -4.31
CA PHE A 430 1.10 16.85 -3.80
C PHE A 430 0.81 16.82 -2.28
N HIS A 431 -0.49 16.74 -1.96
CA HIS A 431 -1.08 16.84 -0.63
C HIS A 431 -0.68 18.03 0.29
N GLY A 432 -0.02 19.12 -0.14
CA GLY A 432 0.44 20.12 0.85
C GLY A 432 1.08 21.45 0.46
N GLU A 433 1.43 22.15 1.54
CA GLU A 433 2.19 23.40 1.64
C GLU A 433 3.71 23.10 1.73
N GLY A 434 4.51 24.04 2.25
CA GLY A 434 5.92 23.79 2.56
C GLY A 434 6.78 23.57 1.31
N ALA A 435 7.71 22.60 1.36
CA ALA A 435 8.66 22.40 0.27
C ALA A 435 8.01 21.79 -0.99
N LEU A 436 6.93 21.03 -0.83
CA LEU A 436 6.14 20.44 -1.92
C LEU A 436 5.20 21.46 -2.59
N LYS A 437 5.05 22.66 -2.04
CA LYS A 437 4.24 23.72 -2.65
C LYS A 437 4.77 24.08 -4.04
N GLY A 438 3.85 24.17 -4.99
CA GLY A 438 4.11 24.41 -6.41
C GLY A 438 4.59 23.19 -7.19
N VAL A 439 5.09 22.14 -6.52
CA VAL A 439 5.77 21.01 -7.16
C VAL A 439 4.79 20.01 -7.74
N GLU A 440 5.07 19.52 -8.96
CA GLU A 440 4.34 18.43 -9.59
C GLU A 440 5.02 17.09 -9.34
N VAL A 441 4.34 16.22 -8.60
CA VAL A 441 4.79 14.86 -8.29
C VAL A 441 4.01 13.88 -9.17
N GLN A 442 4.74 12.94 -9.77
CA GLN A 442 4.17 11.86 -10.58
C GLN A 442 4.52 10.49 -10.00
N GLY A 443 3.67 9.48 -10.21
CA GLY A 443 3.97 8.09 -9.83
C GLY A 443 2.82 7.34 -9.15
N TRP A 444 3.16 6.49 -8.18
CA TRP A 444 2.22 5.70 -7.38
C TRP A 444 2.65 5.51 -5.93
N GLY A 445 1.65 5.41 -5.05
CA GLY A 445 1.79 4.84 -3.72
C GLY A 445 1.19 3.44 -3.63
N GLY A 446 1.69 2.65 -2.69
CA GLY A 446 1.23 1.29 -2.41
C GLY A 446 0.77 1.14 -0.96
N ALA A 447 -0.31 0.39 -0.77
CA ALA A 447 -0.84 0.06 0.56
C ALA A 447 0.27 -0.45 1.49
N GLY A 448 0.27 0.04 2.73
CA GLY A 448 1.23 -0.33 3.76
C GLY A 448 2.37 0.66 3.95
N GLY A 449 2.81 1.32 2.88
CA GLY A 449 3.67 2.50 3.02
C GLY A 449 4.58 2.84 1.85
N SER A 450 4.72 1.94 0.88
CA SER A 450 5.66 2.14 -0.22
C SER A 450 5.25 3.29 -1.15
N LEU A 451 6.25 4.01 -1.68
CA LEU A 451 6.09 5.06 -2.68
C LEU A 451 7.09 4.83 -3.84
N ALA A 452 6.65 5.07 -5.07
CA ALA A 452 7.48 5.14 -6.26
C ALA A 452 7.09 6.38 -7.06
N LEU A 453 7.88 7.45 -6.93
CA LEU A 453 7.54 8.80 -7.36
C LEU A 453 8.69 9.46 -8.12
N TRP A 454 8.37 10.36 -9.05
CA TRP A 454 9.35 11.22 -9.72
C TRP A 454 8.88 12.68 -9.80
N ILE A 455 9.85 13.59 -9.91
CA ILE A 455 9.63 15.03 -10.07
C ILE A 455 10.54 15.51 -11.20
N GLU A 456 9.95 15.75 -12.37
CA GLU A 456 10.66 16.20 -13.58
C GLU A 456 11.32 17.58 -13.38
N GLU A 457 10.61 18.52 -12.73
CA GLU A 457 11.08 19.91 -12.53
C GLU A 457 12.26 20.05 -11.55
N LEU A 458 12.64 18.99 -10.82
CA LEU A 458 13.78 18.96 -9.90
C LEU A 458 14.79 17.85 -10.23
N ASP A 459 14.51 17.05 -11.27
CA ASP A 459 15.23 15.84 -11.66
C ASP A 459 15.43 14.84 -10.50
N ILE A 460 14.30 14.46 -9.85
CA ILE A 460 14.28 13.54 -8.71
C ILE A 460 13.57 12.24 -9.07
N GLY A 461 14.25 11.10 -8.90
CA GLY A 461 13.63 9.79 -8.72
C GLY A 461 13.59 9.43 -7.23
N PHE A 462 12.43 9.05 -6.69
CA PHE A 462 12.24 8.78 -5.26
C PHE A 462 11.51 7.45 -5.04
N SER A 463 12.02 6.63 -4.12
CA SER A 463 11.27 5.52 -3.56
C SER A 463 11.57 5.29 -2.08
N TYR A 464 10.52 4.94 -1.35
CA TYR A 464 10.58 4.43 0.01
C TYR A 464 9.77 3.14 0.06
N VAL A 465 10.32 2.09 0.70
CA VAL A 465 9.61 0.83 0.93
C VAL A 465 9.85 0.37 2.36
N THR A 466 8.84 -0.26 2.96
CA THR A 466 8.83 -0.61 4.39
C THR A 466 8.00 -1.89 4.60
N ASN A 467 8.38 -2.68 5.61
CA ASN A 467 7.60 -3.81 6.10
C ASN A 467 6.61 -3.45 7.21
N ALA A 468 6.62 -2.21 7.70
CA ALA A 468 5.70 -1.71 8.71
C ALA A 468 4.43 -1.15 8.05
N PHE A 469 3.42 -2.02 7.89
CA PHE A 469 2.16 -1.71 7.23
C PHE A 469 1.33 -0.76 8.10
N GLY A 470 1.03 0.43 7.57
CA GLY A 470 0.18 1.43 8.22
C GLY A 470 -1.21 0.91 8.62
N ALA A 471 -1.96 1.69 9.42
CA ALA A 471 -3.32 1.30 9.81
C ALA A 471 -4.32 1.55 8.65
N ALA A 472 -5.59 1.84 8.96
CA ALA A 472 -6.59 2.15 7.93
C ALA A 472 -6.26 3.38 7.05
N GLU A 473 -5.24 4.15 7.43
CA GLU A 473 -4.72 5.30 6.67
C GLU A 473 -3.78 4.87 5.52
N ALA A 474 -3.37 3.60 5.46
CA ALA A 474 -2.50 3.03 4.42
C ALA A 474 -3.03 3.17 2.97
N VAL A 475 -4.32 3.52 2.80
CA VAL A 475 -4.96 3.81 1.50
C VAL A 475 -5.05 5.32 1.18
N LEU A 476 -4.67 6.20 2.12
CA LEU A 476 -4.70 7.66 1.99
C LEU A 476 -3.31 8.26 1.66
N GLY A 477 -2.28 7.41 1.55
CA GLY A 477 -0.88 7.80 1.39
C GLY A 477 -0.07 7.62 2.68
N ASP A 478 1.23 7.35 2.54
CA ASP A 478 2.11 7.15 3.69
C ASP A 478 2.76 8.45 4.15
N PHE A 479 2.47 8.86 5.39
CA PHE A 479 2.99 10.10 5.94
C PHE A 479 4.50 10.06 6.21
N ARG A 480 5.10 8.88 6.47
CA ARG A 480 6.55 8.73 6.66
C ARG A 480 7.27 8.94 5.33
N GLY A 481 6.83 8.22 4.30
CA GLY A 481 7.34 8.37 2.93
C GLY A 481 7.15 9.78 2.39
N ARG A 482 6.02 10.42 2.69
CA ARG A 482 5.74 11.82 2.33
C ARG A 482 6.66 12.81 3.06
N ALA A 483 6.90 12.63 4.36
CA ALA A 483 7.78 13.52 5.13
C ALA A 483 9.25 13.41 4.66
N LEU A 484 9.68 12.20 4.27
CA LEU A 484 10.96 11.97 3.60
C LEU A 484 11.01 12.70 2.24
N LEU A 485 9.98 12.56 1.40
CA LEU A 485 9.90 13.27 0.10
C LEU A 485 9.94 14.79 0.27
N GLU A 486 9.22 15.36 1.24
CA GLU A 486 9.24 16.81 1.49
C GLU A 486 10.65 17.30 1.87
N LYS A 487 11.38 16.53 2.70
CA LYS A 487 12.76 16.85 3.08
C LYS A 487 13.73 16.70 1.90
N VAL A 488 13.54 15.71 1.03
CA VAL A 488 14.31 15.55 -0.22
C VAL A 488 14.09 16.74 -1.16
N VAL A 489 12.84 17.17 -1.34
CA VAL A 489 12.48 18.34 -2.15
C VAL A 489 13.03 19.63 -1.55
N TYR A 490 13.00 19.78 -0.23
CA TYR A 490 13.63 20.90 0.48
C TYR A 490 15.16 20.92 0.26
N ALA A 491 15.83 19.78 0.43
CA ALA A 491 17.26 19.63 0.20
C ALA A 491 17.66 19.98 -1.24
N ARG A 492 16.91 19.48 -2.23
CA ARG A 492 17.13 19.78 -3.66
C ARG A 492 16.86 21.26 -3.99
N LYS A 493 15.80 21.87 -3.43
CA LYS A 493 15.57 23.31 -3.57
C LYS A 493 16.68 24.15 -2.91
N LYS A 494 17.22 23.71 -1.78
CA LYS A 494 18.39 24.35 -1.11
C LYS A 494 19.65 24.25 -1.98
N GLU A 495 19.92 23.08 -2.55
CA GLU A 495 21.03 22.82 -3.46
C GLU A 495 20.97 23.72 -4.71
N LEU A 496 19.79 23.88 -5.29
CA LEU A 496 19.56 24.72 -6.47
C LEU A 496 19.42 26.22 -6.16
N GLY A 497 19.53 26.66 -4.89
CA GLY A 497 19.34 28.06 -4.49
C GLY A 497 17.90 28.58 -4.69
N LEU A 498 16.90 27.69 -4.68
CA LEU A 498 15.48 27.98 -4.89
C LEU A 498 14.68 28.23 -3.60
N LEU A 499 15.36 28.26 -2.44
CA LEU A 499 14.77 28.69 -1.18
C LEU A 499 15.01 30.19 -0.98
N ALA A 500 13.93 30.91 -0.66
CA ALA A 500 13.93 32.36 -0.43
C ALA A 500 14.42 32.75 0.98
#